data_AF-A0A6P7FG05-F1
#
_entry.id   AF-A0A6P7FG05-F1
#
_cell.length_a   1.000
_cell.length_b   1.000
_cell.length_c   1.000
_cell.angle_alpha   90.00
_cell.angle_beta   90.00
_cell.angle_gamma   90.00
#
_symmetry.space_group_name_H-M   'P 1'
#
loop_
_entity.id
_entity.type
_entity.pdbx_description
1 polymer ?
#
loop_
_entity_poly.entity_id
_entity_poly.type
_entity_poly.pdbx_seq_one_letter_code
_entity_poly.pdbx_strand_id
1 'polypeptide(L)'
;MKTTLVLAVLACVALTAYGKNVQVNDFLCDTCVTFASTVKKFVDEELPIEDVEKAAKELCDLLPGDLKDFCEKDLLPEVENIYNDVSKITPQEACQDLGFCDA
;
A
#
# COMPACT_ATOMS: atom_id res chain seq x y z
N MET A 1 8.44 -37.78 26.21
CA MET A 1 7.07 -37.37 25.82
C MET A 1 6.90 -35.87 25.54
N LYS A 2 7.70 -34.96 26.14
CA LYS A 2 7.57 -33.50 25.89
C LYS A 2 8.36 -32.97 24.68
N THR A 3 9.44 -33.63 24.29
CA THR A 3 10.33 -33.19 23.19
C THR A 3 9.71 -33.40 21.80
N THR A 4 8.87 -34.42 21.62
CA THR A 4 8.13 -34.67 20.38
C THR A 4 7.02 -33.64 20.12
N LEU A 5 6.40 -33.11 21.19
CA LEU A 5 5.39 -32.04 21.08
C LEU A 5 5.99 -30.72 20.62
N VAL A 6 7.19 -30.36 21.11
CA VAL A 6 7.87 -29.11 20.73
C VAL A 6 8.25 -29.11 19.25
N LEU A 7 8.75 -30.23 18.72
CA LEU A 7 9.09 -30.34 17.30
C LEU A 7 7.86 -30.29 16.39
N ALA A 8 6.75 -30.91 16.80
CA ALA A 8 5.48 -30.83 16.07
C ALA A 8 4.91 -29.40 16.06
N VAL A 9 4.99 -28.68 17.18
CA VAL A 9 4.55 -27.28 17.26
C VAL A 9 5.44 -26.38 16.39
N LEU A 10 6.77 -26.56 16.40
CA LEU A 10 7.69 -25.78 15.55
C LEU A 10 7.47 -26.04 14.06
N ALA A 11 7.19 -27.30 13.68
CA ALA A 11 6.84 -27.65 12.31
C ALA A 11 5.48 -27.07 11.87
N CYS A 12 4.47 -27.08 12.74
CA CYS A 12 3.18 -26.44 12.47
C CYS A 12 3.30 -24.92 12.33
N VAL A 13 4.06 -24.26 13.20
CA VAL A 13 4.28 -22.81 13.15
C VAL A 13 5.04 -22.44 11.86
N ALA A 14 6.04 -23.22 11.47
CA ALA A 14 6.74 -23.04 10.20
C ALA A 14 5.76 -23.20 9.02
N LEU A 15 4.96 -24.27 8.95
CA LEU A 15 4.00 -24.47 7.86
C LEU A 15 2.96 -23.34 7.75
N THR A 16 2.53 -22.76 8.88
CA THR A 16 1.60 -21.61 8.87
C THR A 16 2.26 -20.27 8.55
N ALA A 17 3.57 -20.12 8.80
CA ALA A 17 4.31 -18.90 8.53
C ALA A 17 4.90 -18.86 7.10
N TYR A 18 5.26 -20.02 6.53
CA TYR A 18 5.85 -20.14 5.19
C TYR A 18 4.79 -20.23 4.06
N GLY A 19 3.49 -20.18 4.40
CA GLY A 19 2.38 -20.42 3.48
C GLY A 19 1.73 -19.19 2.84
N LYS A 20 2.30 -17.99 2.97
CA LYS A 20 1.76 -16.81 2.27
C LYS A 20 2.73 -16.34 1.20
N ASN A 21 2.58 -16.89 -0.01
CA ASN A 21 3.05 -16.24 -1.23
C ASN A 21 2.18 -15.00 -1.43
N VAL A 22 2.46 -13.92 -0.69
CA VAL A 22 2.01 -12.59 -1.10
C VAL A 22 2.81 -12.30 -2.36
N GLN A 23 2.15 -12.23 -3.51
CA GLN A 23 2.84 -11.73 -4.70
C GLN A 23 3.23 -10.30 -4.38
N VAL A 24 4.50 -9.96 -4.59
CA VAL A 24 4.99 -8.59 -4.33
C VAL A 24 4.14 -7.58 -5.11
N ASN A 25 3.66 -7.95 -6.30
CA ASN A 25 2.70 -7.19 -7.09
C ASN A 25 1.39 -6.92 -6.31
N ASP A 26 0.72 -7.95 -5.77
CA ASP A 26 -0.51 -7.80 -4.99
C ASP A 26 -0.33 -6.81 -3.83
N PHE A 27 0.80 -6.88 -3.12
CA PHE A 27 1.08 -5.96 -2.02
C PHE A 27 1.28 -4.51 -2.49
N LEU A 28 2.02 -4.30 -3.58
CA LEU A 28 2.25 -2.97 -4.15
C LEU A 28 0.94 -2.37 -4.69
N CYS A 29 0.14 -3.19 -5.38
CA CYS A 29 -1.17 -2.81 -5.88
C CYS A 29 -2.11 -2.41 -4.74
N ASP A 30 -2.28 -3.26 -3.73
CA ASP A 30 -3.14 -2.97 -2.57
C ASP A 30 -2.71 -1.69 -1.84
N THR A 31 -1.39 -1.46 -1.74
CA THR A 31 -0.83 -0.25 -1.11
C THR A 31 -1.15 0.99 -1.93
N CYS A 32 -0.93 0.94 -3.26
CA CYS A 32 -1.29 2.04 -4.15
C CYS A 32 -2.79 2.32 -4.10
N VAL A 33 -3.65 1.30 -4.20
CA VAL A 33 -5.10 1.47 -4.23
C VAL A 33 -5.61 2.07 -2.92
N THR A 34 -5.05 1.67 -1.79
CA THR A 34 -5.36 2.26 -0.49
C THR A 34 -4.96 3.73 -0.41
N PHE A 35 -3.77 4.06 -0.92
CA PHE A 35 -3.27 5.43 -0.99
C PHE A 35 -4.15 6.30 -1.90
N ALA A 36 -4.40 5.86 -3.14
CA ALA A 36 -5.25 6.54 -4.10
C ALA A 36 -6.70 6.68 -3.64
N SER A 37 -7.24 5.69 -2.91
CA SER A 37 -8.56 5.80 -2.28
C SER A 37 -8.60 6.87 -1.20
N THR A 38 -7.49 7.09 -0.49
CA THR A 38 -7.38 8.15 0.51
C THR A 38 -7.31 9.51 -0.17
N VAL A 39 -6.49 9.66 -1.21
CA VAL A 39 -6.44 10.88 -2.03
C VAL A 39 -7.81 11.20 -2.63
N LYS A 40 -8.53 10.18 -3.14
CA LYS A 40 -9.88 10.35 -3.67
C LYS A 40 -10.85 10.95 -2.64
N LYS A 41 -10.80 10.51 -1.39
CA LYS A 41 -11.66 11.08 -0.33
C LYS A 41 -11.38 12.57 -0.14
N PHE A 42 -10.11 12.97 -0.18
CA PHE A 42 -9.76 14.38 -0.06
C PHE A 42 -10.21 15.21 -1.26
N VAL A 43 -10.14 14.66 -2.47
CA VAL A 43 -10.72 15.28 -3.67
C VAL A 43 -12.23 15.42 -3.53
N ASP A 44 -12.92 14.38 -3.07
CA ASP A 44 -14.38 14.39 -2.88
C ASP A 44 -14.80 15.38 -1.75
N GLU A 45 -13.89 15.67 -0.80
CA GLU A 45 -14.03 16.69 0.25
C GLU A 45 -13.59 18.09 -0.18
N GLU A 46 -13.21 18.28 -1.45
CA GLU A 46 -12.74 19.54 -2.03
C GLU A 46 -11.52 20.13 -1.29
N LEU A 47 -10.68 19.27 -0.71
CA LEU A 47 -9.43 19.72 -0.08
C LEU A 47 -8.45 20.22 -1.14
N PRO A 48 -7.75 21.34 -0.89
CA PRO A 48 -6.75 21.84 -1.83
C PRO A 48 -5.56 20.87 -1.89
N ILE A 49 -4.93 20.79 -3.06
CA ILE A 49 -3.80 19.87 -3.31
C ILE A 49 -2.67 20.00 -2.27
N GLU A 50 -2.40 21.21 -1.79
CA GLU A 50 -1.38 21.47 -0.76
C GLU A 50 -1.65 20.75 0.58
N ASP A 51 -2.93 20.64 0.97
CA ASP A 51 -3.34 19.91 2.17
C ASP A 51 -3.23 18.40 1.95
N VAL A 52 -3.51 17.93 0.73
CA VAL A 52 -3.38 16.52 0.33
C VAL A 52 -1.92 16.07 0.30
N GLU A 53 -1.03 16.86 -0.29
CA GLU A 53 0.42 16.60 -0.30
C GLU A 53 0.98 16.51 1.11
N LYS A 54 0.55 17.43 1.99
CA LYS A 54 0.94 17.41 3.39
C LYS A 54 0.45 16.15 4.10
N ALA A 55 -0.83 15.78 3.93
CA ALA A 55 -1.39 14.58 4.54
C ALA A 55 -0.70 13.29 4.02
N ALA A 56 -0.40 13.22 2.73
CA ALA A 56 0.34 12.12 2.12
C ALA A 56 1.76 12.00 2.71
N LYS A 57 2.45 13.14 2.88
CA LYS A 57 3.76 13.16 3.52
C LYS A 57 3.70 12.68 4.98
N GLU A 58 2.75 13.18 5.76
CA GLU A 58 2.56 12.76 7.15
C GLU A 58 2.26 11.25 7.24
N LEU A 59 1.49 10.70 6.31
CA LEU A 59 1.23 9.26 6.22
C LEU A 59 2.50 8.47 5.96
N CYS A 60 3.33 8.86 4.99
CA CYS A 60 4.61 8.19 4.73
C CYS A 60 5.55 8.25 5.93
N ASP A 61 5.57 9.37 6.67
CA ASP A 61 6.42 9.54 7.85
C ASP A 61 6.05 8.61 9.02
N LEU A 62 4.80 8.14 9.08
CA LEU A 62 4.32 7.18 10.09
C LEU A 62 4.68 5.72 9.78
N LEU A 63 5.11 5.42 8.55
CA LEU A 63 5.45 4.06 8.15
C LEU A 63 6.86 3.67 8.65
N PRO A 64 7.08 2.40 9.02
CA PRO A 64 8.40 1.91 9.39
C PRO A 64 9.15 1.27 8.21
N GLY A 65 10.49 1.38 8.22
CA GLY A 65 11.39 0.59 7.38
C GLY A 65 11.11 0.71 5.88
N ASP A 66 11.11 -0.42 5.17
CA ASP A 66 10.97 -0.46 3.71
C ASP A 66 9.63 0.10 3.20
N LEU A 67 8.56 0.09 4.02
CA LEU A 67 7.29 0.70 3.65
C LEU A 67 7.39 2.23 3.57
N LYS A 68 8.18 2.84 4.46
CA LYS A 68 8.45 4.27 4.40
C LYS A 68 9.19 4.63 3.12
N ASP A 69 10.25 3.88 2.84
CA ASP A 69 11.06 4.08 1.64
C ASP A 69 10.23 3.98 0.36
N PHE A 70 9.36 2.97 0.25
CA PHE A 70 8.43 2.82 -0.88
C PHE A 70 7.45 4.00 -0.95
N CYS A 71 6.84 4.38 0.17
CA CYS A 71 5.90 5.50 0.21
C CYS A 71 6.56 6.82 -0.23
N GLU A 72 7.74 7.14 0.30
CA GLU A 72 8.43 8.40 0.00
C GLU A 72 9.02 8.46 -1.42
N LYS A 73 9.50 7.33 -1.96
CA LYS A 73 10.20 7.30 -3.25
C LYS A 73 9.27 7.01 -4.43
N ASP A 74 8.21 6.26 -4.21
CA ASP A 74 7.38 5.72 -5.28
C ASP A 74 5.93 6.25 -5.24
N LEU A 75 5.33 6.50 -4.06
CA LEU A 75 3.95 6.99 -3.96
C LEU A 75 3.83 8.51 -3.80
N LEU A 76 4.68 9.11 -2.97
CA LEU A 76 4.62 10.55 -2.69
C LEU A 76 4.82 11.41 -3.96
N PRO A 77 5.71 11.07 -4.91
CA PRO A 77 5.82 11.79 -6.18
C PRO A 77 4.55 11.72 -7.06
N GLU A 78 3.72 10.70 -6.85
CA GLU A 78 2.51 10.45 -7.66
C GLU A 78 1.26 11.11 -7.07
N VAL A 79 1.35 11.81 -5.93
CA VAL A 79 0.18 12.43 -5.28
C VAL A 79 -0.57 13.37 -6.21
N GLU A 80 0.13 14.24 -6.95
CA GLU A 80 -0.50 15.19 -7.86
C GLU A 80 -1.20 14.46 -9.03
N ASN A 81 -0.57 13.44 -9.60
CA ASN A 81 -1.15 12.63 -10.68
C ASN A 81 -2.41 11.92 -10.18
N ILE A 82 -2.31 11.22 -9.05
CA ILE A 82 -3.44 10.54 -8.40
C ILE A 82 -4.56 11.53 -8.09
N TYR A 83 -4.26 12.69 -7.51
CA TYR A 83 -5.25 13.73 -7.19
C TYR A 83 -6.01 14.19 -8.44
N ASN A 84 -5.30 14.41 -9.54
CA ASN A 84 -5.90 14.83 -10.81
C ASN A 84 -6.72 13.70 -11.48
N ASP A 85 -6.31 12.45 -11.30
CA ASP A 85 -6.87 11.30 -12.01
C ASP A 85 -8.09 10.72 -11.29
N VAL A 86 -8.10 10.62 -9.97
CA VAL A 86 -9.21 10.03 -9.19
C VAL A 86 -10.52 10.84 -9.23
N SER A 87 -10.49 12.01 -9.87
CA SER A 87 -11.68 12.79 -10.27
C SER A 87 -12.38 12.22 -11.51
N LYS A 88 -11.68 11.42 -12.33
CA LYS A 88 -12.12 10.89 -13.63
C LYS A 88 -12.16 9.37 -13.65
N ILE A 89 -11.25 8.73 -12.92
CA ILE A 89 -11.07 7.27 -12.88
C ILE A 89 -11.09 6.74 -11.45
N THR A 90 -11.20 5.43 -11.31
CA THR A 90 -11.15 4.76 -10.01
C THR A 90 -9.72 4.68 -9.47
N PRO A 91 -9.53 4.53 -8.14
CA PRO A 91 -8.22 4.25 -7.55
C PRO A 91 -7.52 3.02 -8.15
N GLN A 92 -8.29 2.00 -8.56
CA GLN A 92 -7.74 0.82 -9.25
C GLN A 92 -7.14 1.20 -10.60
N GLU A 93 -7.89 1.90 -11.43
CA GLU A 93 -7.43 2.35 -12.76
C GLU A 93 -6.22 3.27 -12.65
N ALA A 94 -6.21 4.20 -11.70
CA ALA A 94 -5.05 5.06 -11.45
C ALA A 94 -3.79 4.24 -11.10
N CYS A 95 -3.93 3.22 -10.25
CA CYS A 95 -2.81 2.35 -9.89
C CYS A 95 -2.36 1.41 -11.02
N GLN A 96 -3.24 1.09 -11.96
CA GLN A 96 -2.88 0.39 -13.20
C GLN A 96 -2.07 1.31 -14.13
N ASP A 97 -2.49 2.57 -14.29
CA ASP A 97 -1.80 3.56 -15.12
C ASP A 97 -0.38 3.87 -14.58
N LEU A 98 -0.23 3.87 -13.25
CA LEU A 98 1.07 4.02 -12.58
C LEU A 98 1.94 2.76 -12.60
N GLY A 99 1.40 1.62 -13.05
CA GLY A 99 2.12 0.34 -13.13
C GLY A 99 2.29 -0.39 -11.79
N PHE A 100 1.54 0.01 -10.76
CA PHE A 100 1.52 -0.68 -9.46
C PHE A 100 0.53 -1.85 -9.42
N CYS A 101 -0.45 -1.87 -10.33
CA CYS A 101 -1.43 -2.94 -10.49
C CYS A 101 -1.39 -3.47 -11.93
N ASP A 102 -1.68 -4.77 -12.09
CA ASP A 102 -1.89 -5.36 -13.42
C ASP A 102 -3.17 -4.82 -14.08
N ALA A 103 -3.11 -4.63 -15.40
CA ALA A 103 -4.21 -4.11 -16.24
C ALA A 103 -5.38 -5.10 -16.40
#